data_AF-A0A553MNY8-F1
#
_entry.id   AF-A0A553MNY8-F1
#
_cell.length_a   1.000
_cell.length_b   1.000
_cell.length_c   1.000
_cell.angle_alpha   90.00
_cell.angle_beta   90.00
_cell.angle_gamma   90.00
#
_symmetry.space_group_name_H-M   'P 1'
#
loop_
_entity.id
_entity.type
_entity.pdbx_description
1 polymer ?
#
loop_
_entity_poly.entity_id
_entity_poly.type
_entity_poly.pdbx_seq_one_letter_code
_entity_poly.pdbx_strand_id
1 'polypeptide(L)'
;MSATISLEERDEEPEDEAEDLPDGGIPFIVNRGGLPMNEETWEQMWSHATRIHPEGEKLGRRIRGNLNLPKTNGKSPIPRKMVGLRCSSEDSEATARQDISTNR
;
A
#
# COMPACT_ATOMS: atom_id res chain seq x y z
N MET A 1 46.24 -1.57 30.06
CA MET A 1 45.20 -0.53 30.06
C MET A 1 44.60 -0.54 28.67
N SER A 2 43.50 -1.27 28.48
CA SER A 2 42.88 -1.40 27.16
C SER A 2 41.91 -0.24 26.98
N ALA A 3 42.28 0.71 26.14
CA ALA A 3 41.39 1.77 25.68
C ALA A 3 41.07 1.50 24.20
N THR A 4 39.81 1.16 23.93
CA THR A 4 39.23 1.27 22.60
C THR A 4 37.91 1.99 22.76
N ILE A 5 37.95 3.31 22.60
CA ILE A 5 36.77 4.10 22.27
C ILE A 5 37.14 4.89 21.03
N SER A 6 36.39 4.63 19.95
CA SER A 6 36.25 5.47 18.76
C SER A 6 35.08 4.88 17.98
N LEU A 7 33.88 5.18 18.49
CA LEU A 7 32.64 5.11 17.75
C LEU A 7 32.39 6.54 17.26
N GLU A 8 33.12 6.96 16.24
CA GLU A 8 32.80 8.18 15.51
C GLU A 8 31.58 7.95 14.62
N GLU A 9 30.54 8.75 14.90
CA GLU A 9 29.56 9.35 13.98
C GLU A 9 29.02 8.52 12.83
N ARG A 10 27.73 8.15 12.94
CA ARG A 10 26.92 7.84 11.76
C ARG A 10 25.46 8.29 11.98
N ASP A 11 25.19 9.50 11.50
CA ASP A 11 23.89 10.08 11.16
C ASP A 11 22.78 9.97 12.22
N GLU A 12 22.75 10.93 13.15
CA GLU A 12 21.47 11.45 13.65
C GLU A 12 20.93 12.39 12.57
N GLU A 13 20.08 11.87 11.66
CA GLU A 13 19.33 12.73 10.73
C GLU A 13 18.41 13.67 11.53
N PRO A 14 18.31 14.95 11.14
CA PRO A 14 17.68 15.99 11.94
C PRO A 14 16.20 15.71 12.20
N GLU A 15 15.86 15.62 13.49
CA GLU A 15 14.53 15.85 14.03
C GLU A 15 14.12 17.31 13.75
N ASP A 16 12.83 17.52 13.49
CA ASP A 16 12.15 18.83 13.42
C ASP A 16 12.22 19.64 12.11
N GLU A 17 11.47 19.16 11.10
CA GLU A 17 10.73 20.07 10.22
C GLU A 17 9.26 19.62 10.17
N ALA A 18 8.57 19.80 11.31
CA ALA A 18 7.13 19.98 11.30
C ALA A 18 6.83 21.31 10.62
N GLU A 19 6.94 21.31 9.29
CA GLU A 19 6.55 22.44 8.46
C GLU A 19 5.11 22.82 8.81
N ASP A 20 4.97 24.04 9.29
CA ASP A 20 3.72 24.73 9.57
C ASP A 20 2.95 24.88 8.24
N LEU A 21 2.22 23.82 7.87
CA LEU A 21 1.37 23.83 6.68
C LEU A 21 0.16 24.73 6.95
N PRO A 22 0.04 25.86 6.24
CA PRO A 22 -1.16 26.66 6.31
C PRO A 22 -2.29 25.92 5.57
N ASP A 23 -3.47 25.94 6.19
CA ASP A 23 -4.76 25.41 5.72
C ASP A 23 -5.02 23.90 5.91
N GLY A 24 -5.54 23.56 7.10
CA GLY A 24 -6.60 22.55 7.26
C GLY A 24 -6.27 21.06 7.01
N GLY A 25 -5.03 20.71 6.68
CA GLY A 25 -4.59 19.33 6.47
C GLY A 25 -4.04 18.69 7.73
N ILE A 26 -4.53 17.50 8.08
CA ILE A 26 -3.91 16.66 9.12
C ILE A 26 -2.69 15.97 8.49
N PRO A 27 -1.44 16.24 8.92
CA PRO A 27 -0.25 15.67 8.30
C PRO A 27 -0.24 14.14 8.46
N PHE A 28 -0.07 13.41 7.36
CA PHE A 28 0.05 11.95 7.38
C PHE A 28 1.50 11.53 7.60
N ILE A 29 1.71 10.43 8.33
CA ILE A 29 3.03 9.90 8.64
C ILE A 29 3.48 8.92 7.55
N VAL A 30 4.75 9.02 7.12
CA VAL A 30 5.33 8.16 6.08
C VAL A 30 6.33 7.19 6.70
N ASN A 31 6.17 5.90 6.45
CA ASN A 31 7.15 4.89 6.87
C ASN A 31 8.35 4.84 5.91
N ARG A 32 9.53 5.25 6.40
CA ARG A 32 10.80 5.26 5.67
C ARG A 32 11.70 4.05 5.98
N GLY A 33 11.41 3.30 7.05
CA GLY A 33 12.23 2.17 7.54
C GLY A 33 11.95 0.81 6.87
N GLY A 34 10.92 0.73 6.02
CA GLY A 34 10.52 -0.53 5.37
C GLY A 34 9.62 -1.41 6.26
N LEU A 35 9.63 -2.72 6.02
CA LEU A 35 8.85 -3.70 6.77
C LEU A 35 9.77 -4.80 7.36
N PRO A 36 9.60 -5.19 8.64
CA PRO A 36 8.66 -4.65 9.63
C PRO A 36 8.98 -3.19 10.00
N MET A 37 7.95 -2.43 10.38
CA MET A 37 8.09 -1.02 10.76
C MET A 37 8.96 -0.88 12.01
N ASN A 38 9.78 0.17 12.08
CA ASN A 38 10.53 0.52 13.29
C ASN A 38 9.59 0.95 14.44
N GLU A 39 10.08 0.86 15.68
CA GLU A 39 9.26 1.21 16.86
C GLU A 39 8.87 2.68 16.86
N GLU A 40 9.77 3.56 16.43
CA GLU A 40 9.53 5.01 16.40
C GLU A 40 8.36 5.37 15.47
N THR A 41 8.38 4.93 14.20
CA THR A 41 7.27 5.21 13.28
C THR A 41 5.99 4.50 13.69
N TRP A 42 6.10 3.32 14.33
CA TRP A 42 4.95 2.62 14.89
C TRP A 42 4.27 3.43 16.00
N GLU A 43 5.03 4.02 16.92
CA GLU A 43 4.51 4.88 17.99
C GLU A 43 3.97 6.20 17.45
N GLN A 44 4.63 6.83 16.48
CA GLN A 44 4.13 8.03 15.81
C GLN A 44 2.76 7.76 15.15
N MET A 45 2.63 6.63 14.44
CA MET A 45 1.38 6.24 13.80
C MET A 45 0.25 6.08 14.84
N TRP A 46 0.52 5.42 15.97
CA TRP A 46 -0.49 5.25 17.02
C TRP A 46 -0.83 6.55 17.73
N SER A 47 0.15 7.40 18.04
CA SER A 47 -0.06 8.73 18.63
C SER A 47 -0.93 9.61 17.72
N HIS A 48 -0.69 9.54 16.41
CA HIS A 48 -1.54 10.21 15.44
C HIS A 48 -2.96 9.64 15.47
N ALA A 49 -3.13 8.32 15.36
CA ALA A 49 -4.44 7.66 15.37
C ALA A 49 -5.26 7.95 16.64
N THR A 50 -4.62 8.06 17.81
CA THR A 50 -5.34 8.38 19.05
C THR A 50 -5.78 9.83 19.12
N ARG A 51 -5.04 10.76 18.49
CA ARG A 51 -5.36 12.18 18.44
C ARG A 51 -6.54 12.51 17.52
N ILE A 52 -6.68 11.81 16.39
CA ILE A 52 -7.78 12.02 15.43
C ILE A 52 -9.08 11.30 15.82
N HIS A 53 -9.00 10.19 16.53
CA HIS A 53 -10.19 9.40 16.87
C HIS A 53 -10.79 9.85 18.22
N PRO A 54 -12.11 10.10 18.31
CA PRO A 54 -12.75 10.55 19.56
C PRO A 54 -12.59 9.56 20.73
N GLU A 55 -12.37 8.27 20.45
CA GLU A 55 -12.07 7.23 21.44
C GLU A 55 -10.65 6.64 21.31
N GLY A 56 -9.71 7.45 20.82
CA GLY A 56 -8.37 7.03 20.44
C GLY A 56 -7.65 6.14 21.46
N GLU A 57 -7.58 6.55 22.72
CA GLU A 57 -6.90 5.76 23.76
C GLU A 57 -7.53 4.39 24.00
N LYS A 58 -8.86 4.31 24.02
CA LYS A 58 -9.58 3.05 24.24
C LYS A 58 -9.34 2.11 23.06
N LEU A 59 -9.34 2.66 21.84
CA LEU A 59 -9.07 1.91 20.62
C LEU A 59 -7.63 1.38 20.59
N GLY A 60 -6.66 2.24 20.91
CA GLY A 60 -5.24 1.87 20.99
C GLY A 60 -5.00 0.71 21.95
N ARG A 61 -5.55 0.79 23.18
CA ARG A 61 -5.46 -0.31 24.16
C ARG A 61 -6.16 -1.59 23.72
N ARG A 62 -7.26 -1.49 22.96
CA ARG A 62 -8.02 -2.66 22.49
C ARG A 62 -7.33 -3.40 21.34
N ILE A 63 -6.59 -2.68 20.50
CA ILE A 63 -5.93 -3.23 19.31
C ILE A 63 -4.49 -3.63 19.63
N ARG A 64 -3.72 -2.79 20.32
CA ARG A 64 -2.31 -3.08 20.64
C ARG A 64 -2.22 -4.26 21.61
N GLY A 65 -1.40 -5.25 21.27
CA GLY A 65 -1.16 -6.44 22.11
C GLY A 65 -2.33 -7.43 22.18
N ASN A 66 -3.42 -7.20 21.44
CA ASN A 66 -4.53 -8.15 21.40
C ASN A 66 -4.13 -9.38 20.58
N LEU A 67 -4.34 -10.57 21.14
CA LEU A 67 -3.97 -11.84 20.49
C LEU A 67 -5.06 -12.37 19.55
N ASN A 68 -6.28 -11.82 19.63
CA ASN A 68 -7.46 -12.32 18.94
C ASN A 68 -7.94 -11.36 17.83
N LEU A 69 -7.04 -10.63 17.18
CA LEU A 69 -7.42 -9.87 15.98
C LEU A 69 -7.78 -10.80 14.82
N PRO A 70 -8.86 -10.53 14.08
CA PRO A 70 -9.15 -11.25 12.84
C PRO A 70 -7.95 -11.16 11.89
N LYS A 71 -7.42 -12.32 11.49
CA LYS A 71 -6.36 -12.36 10.48
C LYS A 71 -6.95 -11.87 9.16
N THR A 72 -6.35 -10.85 8.56
CA THR A 72 -6.73 -10.44 7.21
C THR A 72 -6.40 -11.59 6.27
N ASN A 73 -7.42 -12.08 5.55
CA ASN A 73 -7.23 -13.10 4.52
C ASN A 73 -6.24 -12.51 3.50
N GLY A 74 -5.08 -13.16 3.38
CA GLY A 74 -3.88 -12.55 2.81
C GLY A 74 -4.04 -12.00 1.39
N LYS A 75 -3.17 -11.04 1.07
CA LYS A 75 -2.89 -10.43 -0.25
C LYS A 75 -4.03 -10.56 -1.26
N SER A 76 -4.83 -9.50 -1.39
CA SER A 76 -5.76 -9.37 -2.52
C SER A 76 -5.03 -9.71 -3.83
N PRO A 77 -5.61 -10.53 -4.73
CA PRO A 77 -4.92 -11.00 -5.92
C PRO A 77 -4.37 -9.82 -6.71
N ILE A 78 -3.05 -9.80 -6.94
CA ILE A 78 -2.43 -8.77 -7.77
C ILE A 78 -2.93 -9.01 -9.19
N PRO A 79 -3.62 -8.03 -9.82
CA PRO A 79 -4.14 -8.20 -11.16
C PRO A 79 -2.99 -8.51 -12.11
N ARG A 80 -3.10 -9.64 -12.84
CA ARG A 80 -2.16 -10.01 -13.90
C ARG A 80 -2.67 -9.43 -15.22
N LYS A 81 -1.78 -8.85 -16.02
CA LYS A 81 -2.12 -8.48 -17.40
C LYS A 81 -2.52 -9.75 -18.15
N MET A 82 -3.72 -9.79 -18.73
CA MET A 82 -4.13 -10.86 -19.66
C MET A 82 -3.27 -10.75 -20.92
N VAL A 83 -2.35 -11.70 -21.11
CA VAL A 83 -1.61 -11.84 -22.36
C VAL A 83 -2.51 -12.57 -23.36
N GLY A 84 -3.00 -11.84 -24.36
CA GLY A 84 -3.53 -12.40 -25.61
C GLY A 84 -4.88 -13.10 -25.52
N LEU A 85 -5.98 -12.34 -25.49
CA LEU A 85 -7.20 -12.81 -26.16
C LEU A 85 -6.89 -12.84 -27.66
N ARG A 86 -6.53 -14.02 -28.17
CA ARG A 86 -6.63 -14.30 -29.60
C ARG A 86 -8.11 -14.11 -29.94
N CYS A 87 -8.42 -13.14 -30.80
CA CYS A 87 -9.77 -12.96 -31.33
C CYS A 87 -10.15 -14.23 -32.08
N SER A 88 -11.03 -15.04 -31.50
CA SER A 88 -11.72 -16.10 -32.24
C SER A 88 -12.77 -15.43 -33.13
N SER A 89 -12.34 -14.98 -34.30
CA SER A 89 -13.24 -14.50 -35.36
C SER A 89 -12.91 -15.22 -36.65
N GLU A 90 -12.98 -16.55 -36.63
CA GLU A 90 -12.93 -17.39 -37.82
C GLU A 90 -13.90 -18.55 -37.63
N ASP A 91 -15.21 -18.25 -37.63
CA ASP A 91 -16.28 -19.22 -37.83
C ASP A 91 -17.44 -18.51 -38.56
N SER A 92 -17.17 -17.99 -39.76
CA SER A 92 -18.22 -17.52 -40.68
C SER A 92 -17.70 -17.48 -42.12
N GLU A 93 -17.19 -18.59 -42.63
CA GLU A 93 -17.07 -18.78 -44.07
C GLU A 93 -17.50 -20.20 -44.45
N ALA A 94 -18.80 -20.40 -44.63
CA ALA A 94 -19.32 -21.44 -45.51
C ALA A 94 -20.77 -21.14 -45.93
N THR A 95 -20.94 -20.98 -47.24
CA THR A 95 -22.19 -21.19 -47.99
C THR A 95 -23.15 -20.01 -48.10
N ALA A 96 -22.79 -19.06 -48.96
CA ALA A 96 -23.77 -18.45 -49.86
C ALA A 96 -23.24 -18.63 -51.30
N ARG A 97 -23.46 -19.82 -51.86
CA ARG A 97 -23.23 -20.08 -53.28
C ARG A 97 -24.30 -19.32 -54.09
N GLN A 98 -23.82 -18.32 -54.81
CA GLN A 98 -24.22 -17.93 -56.17
C GLN A 98 -25.71 -18.06 -56.52
N ASP A 99 -26.46 -16.99 -56.29
CA ASP A 99 -27.65 -16.66 -57.07
C ASP A 99 -27.58 -15.18 -57.42
N ILE A 100 -27.00 -14.85 -58.58
CA ILE A 100 -27.35 -13.71 -59.44
C ILE A 100 -26.41 -13.67 -60.66
N SER A 101 -26.68 -14.52 -61.65
CA SER A 101 -26.37 -14.15 -63.04
C SER A 101 -27.61 -13.50 -63.64
N THR A 102 -27.57 -12.18 -63.68
CA THR A 102 -28.55 -11.31 -64.34
C THR A 102 -28.33 -11.40 -65.86
N ASN A 103 -29.34 -11.93 -66.56
CA ASN A 103 -29.88 -11.40 -67.83
C ASN A 103 -28.91 -11.22 -69.03
N ARG A 104 -28.94 -12.15 -70.00
CA ARG A 104 -29.14 -11.89 -71.45
C ARG A 104 -29.21 -13.17 -72.27
#